data_AF-A0A9D2CZG9-F1
#
_entry.id   AF-A0A9D2CZG9-F1
#
_cell.length_a   1.000
_cell.length_b   1.000
_cell.length_c   1.000
_cell.angle_alpha   90.00
_cell.angle_beta   90.00
_cell.angle_gamma   90.00
#
_symmetry.space_group_name_H-M   'P 1'
#
loop_
_entity.id
_entity.type
_entity.pdbx_description
1 polymer ?
#
loop_
_entity_poly.entity_id
_entity_poly.type
_entity_poly.pdbx_seq_one_letter_code
_entity_poly.pdbx_strand_id
1 'polypeptide(L)' 'MDAIAKLHVAEINILVMLAERLGTDSKRIDYREFAEELGLSRNTVKYNVDKLISAGLVHVVGGKLSIAEEIFSELPEPSG' A
#
# COMPACT_ATOMS: atom_id res chain seq x y z
N MET A 1 13.57 5.46 5.34
CA MET A 1 13.24 4.54 6.45
C MET A 1 12.29 5.12 7.51
N ASP A 2 12.22 6.45 7.72
CA ASP A 2 11.38 7.08 8.76
C ASP A 2 9.87 7.19 8.44
N ALA A 3 9.43 6.64 7.29
CA ALA A 3 8.08 6.84 6.75
C ALA A 3 7.06 5.84 7.31
N ILE A 4 7.42 4.55 7.42
CA ILE A 4 6.55 3.50 7.97
C ILE A 4 6.24 3.78 9.45
N ALA A 5 7.24 4.23 10.22
CA ALA A 5 7.09 4.56 11.64
C ALA A 5 6.11 5.72 11.91
N LYS A 6 5.77 6.52 10.88
CA LYS A 6 4.84 7.66 10.97
C LYS A 6 3.43 7.31 10.48
N LEU A 7 3.20 6.07 10.04
CA LEU A 7 1.88 5.64 9.58
C LEU A 7 0.95 5.39 10.75
N HIS A 8 -0.29 5.82 10.58
CA HIS A 8 -1.42 5.46 11.42
C HIS A 8 -2.01 4.11 10.99
N VAL A 9 -2.78 3.49 11.88
CA VAL A 9 -3.38 2.15 11.68
C VAL A 9 -4.11 2.01 10.32
N ALA A 10 -4.86 3.02 9.90
CA ALA A 10 -5.56 2.97 8.62
C ALA A 10 -4.63 2.92 7.40
N GLU A 11 -3.50 3.63 7.45
CA GLU A 11 -2.51 3.68 6.37
C GLU A 11 -1.74 2.35 6.33
N ILE A 12 -1.43 1.77 7.49
CA ILE A 12 -0.82 0.44 7.61
C ILE A 12 -1.73 -0.64 7.01
N ASN A 13 -3.02 -0.67 7.39
CA ASN A 13 -3.97 -1.67 6.88
C ASN A 13 -4.12 -1.60 5.36
N ILE A 14 -4.18 -0.37 4.82
CA ILE A 14 -4.23 -0.16 3.36
C ILE A 14 -2.93 -0.63 2.70
N LEU A 15 -1.77 -0.30 3.26
CA LEU A 15 -0.47 -0.70 2.72
C LEU A 15 -0.30 -2.23 2.70
N VAL A 16 -0.66 -2.90 3.79
CA VAL A 16 -0.61 -4.38 3.90
C VAL A 16 -1.49 -5.01 2.83
N MET A 17 -2.75 -4.59 2.71
CA MET A 17 -3.63 -5.18 1.71
C MET A 17 -3.21 -4.87 0.27
N LEU A 18 -2.66 -3.68 0.00
CA LEU A 18 -2.08 -3.39 -1.31
C LEU A 18 -0.90 -4.32 -1.60
N ALA A 19 -0.05 -4.59 -0.62
CA ALA A 19 1.08 -5.50 -0.78
C ALA A 19 0.66 -6.95 -1.02
N GLU A 20 -0.36 -7.44 -0.32
CA GLU A 20 -0.95 -8.76 -0.59
C GLU A 20 -1.53 -8.86 -2.01
N ARG A 21 -2.22 -7.80 -2.47
CA ARG A 21 -2.91 -7.80 -3.76
C ARG A 21 -1.99 -7.59 -4.97
N LEU A 22 -0.97 -6.76 -4.78
CA LEU A 22 -0.03 -6.39 -5.84
C LEU A 22 1.19 -7.30 -5.87
N GLY A 23 1.68 -7.76 -4.72
CA GLY A 23 2.98 -8.43 -4.64
C GLY A 23 4.06 -7.57 -5.27
N THR A 24 4.78 -8.12 -6.24
CA THR A 24 5.77 -7.42 -7.07
C THR A 24 5.19 -6.87 -8.39
N ASP A 25 3.88 -7.07 -8.65
CA ASP A 25 3.22 -6.61 -9.87
C ASP A 25 2.77 -5.14 -9.78
N SER A 26 2.50 -4.55 -10.95
CA SER A 26 1.81 -3.26 -11.08
C SER A 26 0.42 -3.43 -11.71
N LYS A 27 -0.65 -3.07 -10.98
CA LYS A 27 -2.05 -3.29 -11.40
C LYS A 27 -2.93 -2.06 -11.11
N ARG A 28 -4.03 -1.93 -11.87
CA ARG A 28 -5.08 -0.95 -11.54
C ARG A 28 -5.91 -1.51 -10.38
N ILE A 29 -6.15 -0.68 -9.37
CA ILE A 29 -7.00 -1.02 -8.23
C ILE A 29 -8.39 -0.41 -8.43
N ASP A 30 -9.43 -1.21 -8.25
CA ASP A 30 -10.78 -0.70 -8.07
C ASP A 30 -10.93 -0.19 -6.64
N TYR A 31 -10.92 1.14 -6.48
CA TYR A 31 -11.04 1.79 -5.17
C TYR A 31 -12.39 1.59 -4.50
N ARG A 32 -13.43 1.19 -5.24
CA ARG A 32 -14.73 0.88 -4.64
C ARG A 32 -14.67 -0.47 -3.94
N GLU A 33 -14.33 -1.52 -4.68
CA GLU A 33 -14.16 -2.88 -4.14
C GLU A 33 -13.16 -2.88 -2.98
N PHE A 34 -12.02 -2.22 -3.18
CA PHE A 34 -10.99 -2.14 -2.15
C PHE A 34 -11.46 -1.44 -0.87
N ALA A 35 -12.32 -0.42 -0.99
CA ALA A 35 -12.90 0.25 0.17
C ALA A 35 -13.98 -0.59 0.87
N GLU A 36 -14.78 -1.34 0.11
CA GLU A 36 -15.77 -2.28 0.65
C GLU A 36 -15.09 -3.38 1.49
N GLU A 37 -13.97 -3.95 1.01
CA GLU A 37 -13.18 -4.96 1.75
C GLU A 37 -12.62 -4.42 3.07
N LEU A 38 -12.13 -3.18 3.06
CA LEU A 38 -11.57 -2.52 4.24
C LEU A 38 -12.63 -1.97 5.21
N GLY A 39 -13.91 -2.00 4.84
CA GLY A 39 -14.98 -1.36 5.62
C GLY A 39 -14.83 0.16 5.71
N LEU A 40 -14.19 0.79 4.71
CA LEU A 40 -13.89 2.22 4.67
C LEU A 40 -14.68 2.92 3.56
N SER A 41 -14.74 4.26 3.63
CA SER A 41 -15.23 5.03 2.48
C SER A 41 -14.18 5.05 1.37
N ARG A 42 -14.63 5.07 0.11
CA ARG A 42 -13.74 5.23 -1.06
C ARG A 42 -12.84 6.46 -0.94
N ASN A 43 -13.34 7.56 -0.39
CA ASN A 43 -12.56 8.79 -0.20
C ASN A 43 -11.47 8.61 0.86
N THR A 44 -11.78 7.91 1.95
CA THR A 44 -10.80 7.57 3.00
C THR A 44 -9.69 6.70 2.43
N VAL A 45 -10.03 5.68 1.64
CA VAL A 45 -9.01 4.84 0.98
C VAL A 45 -8.16 5.67 0.03
N LYS A 46 -8.78 6.43 -0.87
CA LYS A 46 -8.05 7.28 -1.81
C LYS A 46 -7.09 8.24 -1.10
N TYR A 47 -7.56 8.93 -0.06
CA TYR A 47 -6.75 9.86 0.71
C TYR A 47 -5.51 9.19 1.33
N ASN A 48 -5.68 8.01 1.93
CA ASN A 48 -4.56 7.28 2.51
C ASN A 48 -3.62 6.68 1.45
N VAL A 49 -4.14 6.23 0.30
CA VAL A 49 -3.27 5.81 -0.82
C VAL A 49 -2.45 6.98 -1.34
N ASP A 50 -3.05 8.16 -1.52
CA ASP A 50 -2.34 9.37 -1.95
C ASP A 50 -1.23 9.77 -0.93
N LYS A 51 -1.46 9.54 0.38
CA LYS A 51 -0.42 9.70 1.40
C LYS A 51 0.71 8.68 1.27
N LEU A 52 0.38 7.41 1.08
CA LEU A 52 1.38 6.35 0.90
C LEU A 52 2.23 6.61 -0.36
N ILE A 53 1.62 7.15 -1.42
CA ILE A 53 2.33 7.61 -2.62
C ILE A 53 3.28 8.77 -2.28
N SER A 54 2.79 9.77 -1.54
CA SER A 54 3.61 10.91 -1.12
C SER A 54 4.77 10.50 -0.20
N ALA A 55 4.59 9.44 0.58
CA ALA A 55 5.61 8.84 1.43
C ALA A 55 6.60 7.93 0.67
N GLY A 56 6.37 7.66 -0.62
CA GLY A 56 7.19 6.78 -1.44
C GLY A 56 7.03 5.28 -1.15
N LEU A 57 5.97 4.89 -0.45
CA LEU A 57 5.69 3.48 -0.11
C LEU A 57 4.85 2.78 -1.18
N VAL A 58 4.13 3.56 -1.98
CA VAL A 58 3.35 3.11 -3.14
C VAL A 58 3.73 3.99 -4.33
N HIS A 59 3.83 3.41 -5.51
CA HIS A 59 4.08 4.16 -6.75
C HIS A 59 2.85 4.13 -7.65
N VAL A 60 2.65 5.19 -8.44
CA VAL A 60 1.60 5.27 -9.45
C VAL A 60 2.17 5.64 -10.80
N VAL A 61 1.98 4.78 -11.81
CA VAL A 61 2.41 5.01 -13.19
C VAL A 61 1.29 4.60 -14.14
N GLY A 62 0.85 5.53 -14.99
CA GLY A 62 -0.24 5.25 -15.95
C GLY A 62 -1.55 4.77 -15.29
N GLY A 63 -1.80 5.18 -14.04
CA GLY A 63 -2.96 4.78 -13.24
C GLY A 63 -2.88 3.38 -12.62
N LYS A 64 -1.75 2.68 -12.74
CA LYS A 64 -1.47 1.43 -12.04
C LYS A 64 -0.68 1.72 -10.77
N LEU A 65 -0.93 0.95 -9.72
CA LEU A 65 -0.21 1.00 -8.45
C LEU A 65 0.80 -0.15 -8.37
N SER A 66 1.92 0.08 -7.69
CA SER A 66 2.89 -0.93 -7.25
C SER A 66 3.44 -0.59 -5.87
N ILE A 67 3.95 -1.58 -5.15
CA ILE A 67 4.60 -1.39 -3.86
C ILE A 67 6.08 -1.05 -4.07
N ALA A 68 6.63 -0.20 -3.20
CA ALA A 68 8.06 0.09 -3.18
C ALA A 68 8.86 -1.18 -2.81
N GLU A 69 9.86 -1.54 -3.61
CA GLU A 69 10.63 -2.79 -3.45
C GLU A 69 11.34 -2.86 -2.10
N GLU A 70 11.74 -1.71 -1.55
CA GLU A 70 12.44 -1.62 -0.26
C GLU A 70 11.62 -2.18 0.91
N ILE A 71 10.27 -2.19 0.79
CA ILE A 71 9.38 -2.74 1.82
C ILE A 71 9.55 -4.26 1.98
N PHE A 72 9.89 -4.97 0.89
CA PHE A 72 10.05 -6.43 0.92
C PHE A 72 11.44 -6.88 1.41
N SER A 73 12.42 -5.99 1.40
CA SER A 73 13.82 -6.30 1.75
C SER A 73 14.10 -6.41 3.25
N GLU A 74 13.11 -6.15 4.11
CA GLU A 74 13.25 -6.20 5.58
C GLU A 74 12.68 -7.45 6.25
N LEU A 75 12.15 -8.43 5.50
CA LEU A 75 11.91 -9.75 6.08
C LEU A 75 13.27 -10.47 6.19
N PRO A 76 13.83 -10.69 7.39
CA PRO A 76 15.01 -11.54 7.49
C PRO A 76 14.63 -12.89 6.88
N GLU A 77 15.45 -13.37 5.93
CA GLU A 77 15.33 -14.75 5.49
C GLU A 77 15.30 -15.63 6.74
N PRO A 78 14.36 -16.60 6.85
CA PRO A 78 14.38 -17.51 7.97
C PRO A 78 15.76 -18.19 7.97
N SER A 79 16.58 -17.83 8.96
CA SER A 79 17.80 -18.55 9.27
C SER A 79 17.40 -20.02 9.40
N GLY A 80 17.91 -20.85 8.48
CA GLY A 80 17.58 -22.27 8.37
C GLY A 80 17.84 -23.07 9.64
#